data_AF-A0AAF0JDG0-F1
#
_entry.id   AF-A0AAF0JDG0-F1
#
_cell.length_a   1.000
_cell.length_b   1.000
_cell.length_c   1.000
_cell.angle_alpha   90.00
_cell.angle_beta   90.00
_cell.angle_gamma   90.00
#
_symmetry.space_group_name_H-M   'P 1'
#
loop_
_entity.id
_entity.type
_entity.pdbx_description
1 polymer ?
#
loop_
_entity_poly.entity_id
_entity_poly.type
_entity_poly.pdbx_seq_one_letter_code
_entity_poly.pdbx_strand_id
1 'polypeptide(L)'
;MESEARRSLEAVISEIETERIRAHVENTAKLFEEERRAVAELARFVPAQEYYKWNETWSWSMRNASFGACFAFYLGTGDLLSKEETREVLGMKNLPVDQMTLTTEEYLHGLISMVNELPRLAMNSVTAGDFASPVQIAAFVKQLHAAFQVLNLKNDVLRKRFDGLKYDVKRVEEILYDLRLRNLVSDTPSVRCDRDRGALYKQMLGDAK
;
A
#
# COMPACT_ATOMS: atom_id res chain seq x y z
N MET A 1 -5.97 -3.66 -17.65
CA MET A 1 -6.30 -4.51 -16.48
C MET A 1 -6.35 -3.64 -15.25
N GLU A 2 -7.51 -3.04 -14.97
CA GLU A 2 -7.72 -2.46 -13.64
C GLU A 2 -7.69 -3.63 -12.66
N SER A 3 -6.65 -3.71 -11.83
CA SER A 3 -6.42 -4.87 -10.97
C SER A 3 -7.64 -5.07 -10.07
N GLU A 4 -8.27 -6.24 -10.12
CA GLU A 4 -9.42 -6.58 -9.27
C GLU A 4 -9.06 -6.42 -7.78
N ALA A 5 -7.80 -6.66 -7.44
CA ALA A 5 -7.22 -6.35 -6.13
C ALA A 5 -7.46 -4.90 -5.68
N ARG A 6 -7.26 -3.92 -6.57
CA ARG A 6 -7.49 -2.51 -6.26
C ARG A 6 -8.96 -2.22 -6.02
N ARG A 7 -9.87 -2.67 -6.88
CA ARG A 7 -11.31 -2.47 -6.70
C ARG A 7 -11.83 -3.15 -5.43
N SER A 8 -11.35 -4.36 -5.16
CA SER A 8 -11.69 -5.09 -3.94
C SER A 8 -11.24 -4.32 -2.70
N LEU A 9 -10.00 -3.82 -2.70
CA LEU A 9 -9.45 -3.02 -1.60
C LEU A 9 -10.15 -1.66 -1.43
N GLU A 10 -10.50 -0.98 -2.52
CA GLU A 10 -11.27 0.26 -2.48
C GLU A 10 -12.70 0.03 -1.92
N ALA A 11 -13.30 -1.14 -2.18
CA ALA A 11 -14.58 -1.55 -1.58
C ALA A 11 -14.47 -1.82 -0.07
N VAL A 12 -13.33 -2.34 0.41
CA VAL A 12 -13.07 -2.49 1.85
C VAL A 12 -13.18 -1.15 2.58
N ILE A 13 -12.68 -0.08 1.96
CA ILE A 13 -12.72 1.25 2.57
C ILE A 13 -14.17 1.72 2.76
N SER A 14 -15.09 1.41 1.86
CA SER A 14 -16.50 1.83 1.99
C SER A 14 -17.31 1.10 3.04
N GLU A 15 -16.94 -0.13 3.43
CA GLU A 15 -17.84 -1.04 4.16
C GLU A 15 -17.35 -1.41 5.57
N ILE A 16 -16.59 -0.55 6.23
CA ILE A 16 -15.79 -0.87 7.43
C ILE A 16 -16.61 -1.52 8.57
N GLU A 17 -16.50 -2.85 8.66
CA GLU A 17 -16.60 -3.64 9.88
C GLU A 17 -15.23 -4.28 10.11
N THR A 18 -14.68 -4.15 11.33
CA THR A 18 -13.33 -4.60 11.69
C THR A 18 -13.10 -6.08 11.43
N GLU A 19 -14.15 -6.91 11.52
CA GLU A 19 -14.12 -8.34 11.19
C GLU A 19 -13.95 -8.59 9.68
N ARG A 20 -14.52 -7.73 8.84
CA ARG A 20 -14.41 -7.82 7.38
C ARG A 20 -13.02 -7.45 6.88
N ILE A 21 -12.27 -6.62 7.60
CA ILE A 21 -10.87 -6.31 7.25
C ILE A 21 -10.02 -7.58 7.25
N ARG A 22 -10.15 -8.45 8.26
CA ARG A 22 -9.39 -9.71 8.31
C ARG A 22 -9.78 -10.65 7.17
N ALA A 23 -11.08 -10.84 6.94
CA ALA A 23 -11.59 -11.65 5.82
C ALA A 23 -11.15 -11.10 4.45
N HIS A 24 -11.08 -9.78 4.30
CA HIS A 24 -10.61 -9.16 3.06
C HIS A 24 -9.10 -9.32 2.87
N VAL A 25 -8.29 -9.21 3.92
CA VAL A 25 -6.85 -9.50 3.82
C VAL A 25 -6.62 -10.97 3.43
N GLU A 26 -7.39 -11.90 3.96
CA GLU A 26 -7.39 -13.32 3.53
C GLU A 26 -7.75 -13.49 2.05
N ASN A 27 -8.80 -12.80 1.59
CA ASN A 27 -9.18 -12.82 0.17
C ASN A 27 -8.13 -12.17 -0.73
N THR A 28 -7.39 -11.17 -0.24
CA THR A 28 -6.34 -10.50 -1.01
C THR A 28 -5.18 -11.45 -1.32
N ALA A 29 -4.91 -12.44 -0.47
CA ALA A 29 -3.88 -13.46 -0.73
C ALA A 29 -4.16 -14.25 -2.02
N LYS A 30 -5.42 -14.60 -2.29
CA LYS A 30 -5.84 -15.26 -3.54
C LYS A 30 -5.66 -14.36 -4.76
N LEU A 31 -5.98 -13.08 -4.62
CA LEU A 31 -5.78 -12.09 -5.70
C LEU A 31 -4.30 -11.94 -6.04
N PHE A 32 -3.41 -11.99 -5.04
CA PHE A 32 -1.97 -11.99 -5.30
C PHE A 32 -1.48 -13.28 -5.98
N GLU A 33 -2.12 -14.44 -5.79
CA GLU A 33 -1.78 -15.64 -6.57
C GLU A 33 -2.05 -15.46 -8.06
N GLU A 34 -3.16 -14.83 -8.41
CA GLU A 34 -3.52 -14.54 -9.80
C GLU A 34 -2.57 -13.50 -10.42
N GLU A 35 -2.25 -12.42 -9.69
CA GLU A 35 -1.25 -11.43 -10.10
C GLU A 35 0.13 -12.09 -10.31
N ARG A 36 0.55 -12.99 -9.42
CA ARG A 36 1.81 -13.76 -9.57
C ARG A 36 1.82 -14.59 -10.86
N ARG A 37 0.71 -15.26 -11.18
CA ARG A 37 0.58 -16.04 -12.43
C ARG A 37 0.67 -15.13 -13.64
N ALA A 38 -0.05 -14.01 -13.65
CA ALA A 38 -0.03 -13.04 -14.74
C ALA A 38 1.37 -12.44 -14.95
N VAL A 39 2.08 -12.08 -13.87
CA VAL A 39 3.46 -11.60 -13.92
C VAL A 39 4.41 -12.66 -14.48
N ALA A 40 4.27 -13.91 -14.06
CA ALA A 40 5.08 -15.01 -14.56
C ALA A 40 4.83 -15.31 -16.05
N GLU A 41 3.58 -15.21 -16.51
CA GLU A 41 3.22 -15.33 -17.92
C GLU A 41 3.79 -14.17 -18.74
N LEU A 42 3.63 -12.94 -18.26
CA LEU A 42 4.17 -11.75 -18.92
C LEU A 42 5.69 -11.84 -19.07
N ALA A 43 6.40 -12.29 -18.03
CA ALA A 43 7.85 -12.45 -18.06
C ALA A 43 8.34 -13.40 -19.16
N ARG A 44 7.54 -14.39 -19.58
CA ARG A 44 7.89 -15.31 -20.68
C ARG A 44 7.91 -14.64 -22.05
N PHE A 45 7.16 -13.56 -22.22
CA PHE A 45 7.09 -12.83 -23.49
C PHE A 45 8.15 -11.73 -23.60
N VAL A 46 8.82 -11.38 -22.50
CA VAL A 46 9.86 -10.35 -22.50
C VAL A 46 11.21 -10.98 -22.85
N PRO A 47 11.82 -10.62 -23.99
CA PRO A 47 13.16 -11.07 -24.31
C PRO A 47 14.17 -10.57 -23.27
N ALA A 48 15.24 -11.34 -23.03
CA ALA A 48 16.31 -10.94 -22.14
C ALA A 48 16.86 -9.56 -22.55
N GLN A 49 17.11 -8.69 -21.55
CA GLN A 49 17.61 -7.32 -21.72
C GLN A 49 16.66 -6.33 -22.44
N GLU A 50 15.45 -6.73 -22.82
CA GLU A 50 14.47 -5.82 -23.43
C GLU A 50 13.45 -5.24 -22.44
N TYR A 51 13.63 -5.42 -21.13
CA TYR A 51 12.68 -4.93 -20.11
C TYR A 51 12.25 -3.46 -20.31
N TYR A 52 13.20 -2.54 -20.40
CA TYR A 52 12.91 -1.10 -20.52
C TYR A 52 12.28 -0.69 -21.84
N LYS A 53 12.30 -1.55 -22.86
CA LYS A 53 11.60 -1.31 -24.12
C LYS A 53 10.09 -1.53 -23.98
N TRP A 54 9.70 -2.42 -23.06
CA TRP A 54 8.33 -2.87 -22.91
C TRP A 54 7.67 -2.45 -21.59
N ASN A 55 8.45 -1.97 -20.62
CA ASN A 55 7.99 -1.66 -19.25
C ASN A 55 6.76 -0.74 -19.19
N GLU A 56 6.66 0.27 -20.05
CA GLU A 56 5.53 1.20 -20.09
C GLU A 56 4.20 0.49 -20.35
N THR A 57 4.21 -0.66 -21.02
CA THR A 57 3.02 -1.45 -21.35
C THR A 57 2.30 -1.95 -20.10
N TRP A 58 3.06 -2.31 -19.06
CA TRP A 58 2.52 -2.87 -17.81
C TRP A 58 2.79 -1.98 -16.60
N SER A 59 3.47 -0.85 -16.76
CA SER A 59 3.85 0.00 -15.64
C SER A 59 2.65 0.46 -14.82
N TRP A 60 1.52 0.76 -15.49
CA TRP A 60 0.28 1.10 -14.79
C TRP A 60 -0.26 -0.07 -13.94
N SER A 61 -0.22 -1.29 -14.48
CA SER A 61 -0.62 -2.50 -13.75
C SER A 61 0.30 -2.75 -12.55
N MET A 62 1.62 -2.58 -12.71
CA MET A 62 2.60 -2.75 -11.63
C MET A 62 2.42 -1.71 -10.52
N ARG A 63 2.09 -0.46 -10.86
CA ARG A 63 1.75 0.58 -9.87
C ARG A 63 0.52 0.18 -9.04
N ASN A 64 -0.51 -0.34 -9.70
CA ASN A 64 -1.73 -0.80 -9.02
C ASN A 64 -1.49 -2.04 -8.16
N ALA A 65 -0.71 -3.00 -8.66
CA ALA A 65 -0.32 -4.20 -7.90
C ALA A 65 0.52 -3.83 -6.68
N SER A 66 1.47 -2.91 -6.82
CA SER A 66 2.26 -2.37 -5.71
C SER A 66 1.39 -1.64 -4.69
N PHE A 67 0.42 -0.83 -5.13
CA PHE A 67 -0.57 -0.21 -4.26
C PHE A 67 -1.33 -1.28 -3.46
N GLY A 68 -1.86 -2.30 -4.14
CA GLY A 68 -2.65 -3.35 -3.50
C GLY A 68 -1.86 -4.10 -2.45
N ALA A 69 -0.63 -4.49 -2.75
CA ALA A 69 0.28 -5.17 -1.82
C ALA A 69 0.58 -4.30 -0.59
N CYS A 70 0.97 -3.04 -0.80
CA CYS A 70 1.28 -2.13 0.31
C CYS A 70 0.04 -1.84 1.18
N PHE A 71 -1.11 -1.61 0.55
CA PHE A 71 -2.32 -1.26 1.27
C PHE A 71 -2.89 -2.44 2.06
N ALA A 72 -2.94 -3.64 1.47
CA ALA A 72 -3.36 -4.84 2.19
C ALA A 72 -2.44 -5.14 3.38
N PHE A 73 -1.12 -4.94 3.22
CA PHE A 73 -0.16 -5.12 4.30
C PHE A 73 -0.37 -4.09 5.41
N TYR A 74 -0.61 -2.83 5.04
CA TYR A 74 -0.93 -1.76 5.98
C TYR A 74 -2.22 -2.06 6.76
N LEU A 75 -3.28 -2.53 6.11
CA LEU A 75 -4.55 -2.86 6.79
C LEU A 75 -4.38 -3.95 7.86
N GLY A 76 -3.51 -4.92 7.61
CA GLY A 76 -3.27 -6.01 8.56
C GLY A 76 -2.22 -5.69 9.64
N THR A 77 -1.21 -4.86 9.35
CA THR A 77 -0.08 -4.61 10.28
C THR A 77 0.02 -3.18 10.81
N GLY A 78 -0.49 -2.20 10.06
CA GLY A 78 -0.25 -0.77 10.30
C GLY A 78 1.15 -0.29 9.91
N ASP A 79 1.93 -1.09 9.18
CA ASP A 79 3.33 -0.83 8.85
C ASP A 79 3.57 -0.76 7.33
N LEU A 80 4.77 -0.34 6.94
CA LEU A 80 5.20 -0.22 5.54
C LEU A 80 5.74 -1.56 5.01
N LEU A 81 5.25 -1.98 3.85
CA LEU A 81 5.81 -3.08 3.08
C LEU A 81 7.00 -2.54 2.25
N SER A 82 8.21 -3.08 2.42
CA SER A 82 9.38 -2.64 1.66
C SER A 82 9.25 -2.98 0.17
N LYS A 83 10.07 -2.35 -0.67
CA LYS A 83 10.10 -2.63 -2.10
C LYS A 83 10.48 -4.09 -2.37
N GLU A 84 11.45 -4.60 -1.62
CA GLU A 84 11.93 -5.97 -1.73
C GLU A 84 10.82 -6.94 -1.36
N GLU A 85 10.15 -6.74 -0.22
CA GLU A 85 9.01 -7.56 0.19
C GLU A 85 7.85 -7.50 -0.82
N THR A 86 7.56 -6.31 -1.36
CA THR A 86 6.53 -6.12 -2.40
C THR A 86 6.86 -6.94 -3.65
N ARG A 87 8.14 -6.93 -4.07
CA ARG A 87 8.62 -7.75 -5.18
C ARG A 87 8.43 -9.25 -4.91
N GLU A 88 8.60 -9.70 -3.67
CA GLU A 88 8.36 -11.10 -3.29
C GLU A 88 6.87 -11.45 -3.34
N VAL A 89 6.01 -10.60 -2.76
CA VAL A 89 4.54 -10.79 -2.76
C VAL A 89 4.00 -10.89 -4.19
N LEU A 90 4.54 -10.10 -5.12
CA LEU A 90 4.17 -10.11 -6.53
C LEU A 90 4.88 -11.19 -7.36
N GLY A 91 5.65 -12.10 -6.73
CA GLY A 91 6.25 -13.26 -7.42
C GLY A 91 7.46 -12.93 -8.31
N MET A 92 8.01 -11.72 -8.18
CA MET A 92 9.13 -11.25 -9.00
C MET A 92 10.51 -11.61 -8.41
N LYS A 93 10.58 -12.24 -7.23
CA LYS A 93 11.86 -12.59 -6.58
C LYS A 93 12.71 -13.57 -7.39
N ASN A 94 12.05 -14.56 -8.00
CA ASN A 94 12.70 -15.64 -8.75
C ASN A 94 12.86 -15.32 -10.25
N LEU A 95 12.40 -14.14 -10.69
CA LEU A 95 12.51 -13.73 -12.07
C LEU A 95 13.84 -13.02 -12.32
N PRO A 96 14.49 -13.23 -13.48
CA PRO A 96 15.66 -12.46 -13.86
C PRO A 96 15.34 -10.96 -13.90
N VAL A 97 16.22 -10.14 -13.32
CA VAL A 97 16.04 -8.68 -13.20
C VAL A 97 15.92 -8.01 -14.57
N ASP A 98 16.53 -8.60 -15.59
CA ASP A 98 16.53 -8.17 -16.98
C ASP A 98 15.29 -8.60 -17.77
N GLN A 99 14.42 -9.44 -17.19
CA GLN A 99 13.14 -9.86 -17.78
C GLN A 99 11.96 -9.16 -17.12
N MET A 100 11.90 -9.15 -15.79
CA MET A 100 10.80 -8.53 -15.05
C MET A 100 11.25 -8.06 -13.68
N THR A 101 11.04 -6.78 -13.40
CA THR A 101 11.39 -6.18 -12.10
C THR A 101 10.39 -5.11 -11.72
N LEU A 102 10.26 -4.86 -10.41
CA LEU A 102 9.52 -3.73 -9.87
C LEU A 102 10.46 -2.52 -9.81
N THR A 103 10.20 -1.51 -10.64
CA THR A 103 10.99 -0.28 -10.60
C THR A 103 10.72 0.49 -9.31
N THR A 104 11.69 1.31 -8.89
CA THR A 104 11.50 2.18 -7.72
C THR A 104 10.37 3.18 -7.95
N GLU A 105 10.20 3.67 -9.18
CA GLU A 105 9.13 4.60 -9.53
C GLU A 105 7.75 3.97 -9.39
N GLU A 106 7.56 2.73 -9.84
CA GLU A 106 6.29 2.01 -9.69
C GLU A 106 5.92 1.79 -8.23
N TYR A 107 6.91 1.41 -7.41
CA TYR A 107 6.73 1.24 -5.98
C TYR A 107 6.34 2.55 -5.29
N LEU A 108 7.08 3.63 -5.56
CA LEU A 108 6.79 4.95 -4.97
C LEU A 108 5.42 5.47 -5.41
N HIS A 109 5.01 5.24 -6.66
CA HIS A 109 3.65 5.56 -7.12
C HIS A 109 2.59 4.76 -6.37
N GLY A 110 2.82 3.45 -6.17
CA GLY A 110 1.92 2.60 -5.37
C GLY A 110 1.78 3.09 -3.93
N LEU A 111 2.89 3.49 -3.29
CA LEU A 111 2.89 4.06 -1.95
C LEU A 111 2.12 5.38 -1.86
N ILE A 112 2.29 6.29 -2.83
CA ILE A 112 1.54 7.55 -2.87
C ILE A 112 0.04 7.25 -2.94
N SER A 113 -0.36 6.33 -3.84
CA SER A 113 -1.76 5.92 -3.95
C SER A 113 -2.31 5.30 -2.67
N MET A 114 -1.49 4.53 -1.93
CA MET A 114 -1.88 4.00 -0.64
C MET A 114 -2.14 5.13 0.37
N VAL A 115 -1.24 6.11 0.45
CA VAL A 115 -1.39 7.26 1.35
C VAL A 115 -2.64 8.08 1.01
N ASN A 116 -3.00 8.22 -0.26
CA ASN A 116 -4.21 8.95 -0.66
C ASN A 116 -5.52 8.30 -0.13
N GLU A 117 -5.51 7.00 0.14
CA GLU A 117 -6.67 6.28 0.70
C GLU A 117 -6.74 6.35 2.24
N LEU A 118 -5.63 6.64 2.92
CA LEU A 118 -5.56 6.66 4.38
C LEU A 118 -6.44 7.72 5.06
N PRO A 119 -6.61 8.96 4.55
CA PRO A 119 -7.56 9.91 5.13
C PRO A 119 -9.00 9.40 5.12
N ARG A 120 -9.39 8.67 4.07
CA ARG A 120 -10.72 8.06 3.96
C ARG A 120 -10.86 6.92 4.96
N LEU A 121 -9.86 6.05 5.08
CA LEU A 121 -9.80 5.01 6.09
C LEU A 121 -9.90 5.58 7.52
N ALA A 122 -9.19 6.67 7.82
CA ALA A 122 -9.22 7.32 9.12
C ALA A 122 -10.63 7.82 9.47
N MET A 123 -11.28 8.53 8.54
CA MET A 123 -12.63 9.08 8.76
C MET A 123 -13.68 7.98 8.94
N ASN A 124 -13.57 6.90 8.16
CA ASN A 124 -14.46 5.76 8.28
C ASN A 124 -14.22 4.98 9.59
N SER A 125 -12.98 4.90 10.07
CA SER A 125 -12.65 4.32 11.39
C SER A 125 -13.27 5.11 12.53
N VAL A 126 -13.23 6.45 12.47
CA VAL A 126 -13.93 7.33 13.43
C VAL A 126 -15.43 7.07 13.43
N THR A 127 -16.03 6.89 12.25
CA THR A 127 -17.46 6.60 12.10
C THR A 127 -17.83 5.24 12.70
N ALA A 128 -16.93 4.27 12.62
CA ALA A 128 -17.06 2.95 13.24
C ALA A 128 -16.77 2.95 14.76
N GLY A 129 -16.42 4.10 15.35
CA GLY A 129 -16.12 4.23 16.78
C GLY A 129 -14.69 3.88 17.18
N ASP A 130 -13.79 3.62 16.23
CA ASP A 130 -12.36 3.43 16.48
C ASP A 130 -11.60 4.75 16.39
N PHE A 131 -11.27 5.32 17.55
CA PHE A 131 -10.50 6.56 17.68
C PHE A 131 -8.99 6.34 17.76
N ALA A 132 -8.51 5.09 17.86
CA ALA A 132 -7.08 4.79 17.91
C ALA A 132 -6.46 4.72 16.50
N SER A 133 -7.19 4.15 15.53
CA SER A 133 -6.73 4.03 14.15
C SER A 133 -6.34 5.38 13.49
N PRO A 134 -7.12 6.47 13.62
CA PRO A 134 -6.74 7.79 13.08
C PRO A 134 -5.40 8.33 13.61
N VAL A 135 -5.07 8.05 14.88
CA VAL A 135 -3.79 8.45 15.49
C VAL A 135 -2.63 7.71 14.85
N GLN A 136 -2.78 6.40 14.65
CA GLN A 136 -1.78 5.56 13.98
C GLN A 136 -1.60 5.97 12.52
N ILE A 137 -2.70 6.22 11.80
CA ILE A 137 -2.69 6.71 10.43
C ILE A 137 -1.97 8.05 10.33
N ALA A 138 -2.26 9.00 11.23
CA ALA A 138 -1.60 10.30 11.26
C ALA A 138 -0.08 10.19 11.44
N ALA A 139 0.37 9.35 12.37
CA ALA A 139 1.79 9.11 12.59
C ALA A 139 2.46 8.50 11.34
N PHE A 140 1.82 7.51 10.73
CA PHE A 140 2.32 6.84 9.54
C PHE A 140 2.42 7.75 8.32
N VAL A 141 1.36 8.52 8.02
CA VAL A 141 1.33 9.47 6.90
C VAL A 141 2.40 10.55 7.07
N LYS A 142 2.62 11.04 8.29
CA LYS A 142 3.70 12.00 8.59
C LYS A 142 5.09 11.41 8.38
N GLN A 143 5.32 10.18 8.85
CA GLN A 143 6.59 9.48 8.67
C GLN A 143 6.89 9.26 7.19
N LEU A 144 5.90 8.81 6.41
CA LEU A 144 6.05 8.65 4.96
C LEU A 144 6.32 10.00 4.28
N HIS A 145 5.53 11.03 4.57
CA HIS A 145 5.75 12.35 3.98
C HIS A 145 7.17 12.87 4.25
N ALA A 146 7.67 12.74 5.48
CA ALA A 146 9.04 13.09 5.84
C ALA A 146 10.08 12.26 5.08
N ALA A 147 9.85 10.94 4.93
CA ALA A 147 10.74 10.07 4.16
C ALA A 147 10.81 10.48 2.69
N PHE A 148 9.67 10.82 2.07
CA PHE A 148 9.65 11.32 0.70
C PHE A 148 10.33 12.68 0.53
N GLN A 149 10.31 13.56 1.54
CA GLN A 149 11.04 14.83 1.50
C GLN A 149 12.57 14.65 1.43
N VAL A 150 13.11 13.55 1.96
CA VAL A 150 14.54 13.21 1.86
C VAL A 150 14.90 12.74 0.45
N LEU A 151 13.93 12.21 -0.30
CA LEU A 151 14.16 11.72 -1.66
C LEU A 151 14.29 12.90 -2.63
N ASN A 152 15.44 12.99 -3.30
CA ASN A 152 15.64 13.97 -4.37
C ASN A 152 15.00 13.46 -5.69
N LEU A 153 13.68 13.57 -5.79
CA LEU A 153 12.92 13.11 -6.95
C LEU A 153 13.19 13.99 -8.18
N LYS A 154 13.86 13.41 -9.19
CA LYS A 154 14.12 14.05 -10.49
C LYS A 154 12.98 13.90 -11.50
N ASN A 155 12.06 12.94 -11.29
CA ASN A 155 10.93 12.70 -12.17
C ASN A 155 9.79 13.68 -11.84
N ASP A 156 9.37 14.46 -12.84
CA ASP A 156 8.36 15.51 -12.70
C ASP A 156 6.96 14.96 -12.36
N VAL A 157 6.59 13.82 -12.93
CA VAL A 157 5.27 13.20 -12.70
C VAL A 157 5.16 12.66 -11.28
N LEU A 158 6.19 11.96 -10.81
CA LEU A 158 6.25 11.44 -9.45
C LEU A 158 6.31 12.57 -8.43
N ARG A 159 7.10 13.62 -8.71
CA ARG A 159 7.20 14.82 -7.88
C ARG A 159 5.87 15.53 -7.75
N LYS A 160 5.14 15.74 -8.84
CA LYS A 160 3.82 16.37 -8.82
C LYS A 160 2.81 15.60 -7.97
N ARG A 161 2.83 14.26 -8.02
CA ARG A 161 2.00 13.42 -7.15
C ARG A 161 2.44 13.50 -5.70
N PHE A 162 3.74 13.50 -5.45
CA PHE A 162 4.29 13.67 -4.10
C PHE A 162 3.91 15.01 -3.48
N ASP A 163 4.00 16.12 -4.23
CA ASP A 163 3.60 17.45 -3.76
C ASP A 163 2.11 17.53 -3.37
N GLY A 164 1.30 16.58 -3.85
CA GLY A 164 -0.10 16.38 -3.45
C GLY A 164 -0.27 15.78 -2.04
N LEU A 165 0.70 15.02 -1.52
CA LEU A 165 0.58 14.36 -0.20
C LEU A 165 0.38 15.35 0.94
N LYS A 166 0.85 16.60 0.81
CA LYS A 166 0.64 17.63 1.83
C LYS A 166 -0.85 17.85 2.15
N TYR A 167 -1.73 17.64 1.17
CA TYR A 167 -3.18 17.77 1.36
C TYR A 167 -3.74 16.59 2.15
N ASP A 168 -3.24 15.37 1.92
CA ASP A 168 -3.63 14.18 2.70
C ASP A 168 -3.14 14.26 4.14
N VAL A 169 -1.89 14.71 4.34
CA VAL A 169 -1.33 15.00 5.68
C VAL A 169 -2.24 15.97 6.41
N LYS A 170 -2.57 17.10 5.78
CA LYS A 170 -3.45 18.13 6.36
C LYS A 170 -4.82 17.55 6.72
N ARG A 171 -5.43 16.77 5.83
CA ARG A 171 -6.75 16.17 6.05
C ARG A 171 -6.76 15.22 7.25
N VAL A 172 -5.72 14.40 7.41
CA VAL A 172 -5.59 13.50 8.55
C VAL A 172 -5.34 14.27 9.85
N GLU A 173 -4.57 15.36 9.79
CA GLU A 173 -4.36 16.25 10.94
C GLU A 173 -5.64 16.97 11.39
N GLU A 174 -6.46 17.43 10.44
CA GLU A 174 -7.78 18.02 10.73
C GLU A 174 -8.69 17.01 11.44
N ILE A 175 -8.72 15.76 10.97
CA ILE A 175 -9.47 14.66 11.64
C ILE A 175 -8.96 14.46 13.07
N LEU A 176 -7.63 14.38 13.26
CA LEU A 176 -7.04 14.19 14.58
C LEU A 176 -7.31 15.38 15.51
N TYR A 177 -7.30 16.60 14.98
CA TYR A 177 -7.62 17.81 15.71
C TYR A 177 -9.06 17.79 16.24
N ASP A 178 -10.02 17.39 15.40
CA ASP A 178 -11.43 17.26 15.80
C ASP A 178 -11.63 16.23 16.91
N LEU A 179 -10.90 15.11 16.86
CA LEU A 179 -10.93 14.09 17.91
C LEU A 179 -10.37 14.59 19.24
N ARG A 180 -9.26 15.35 19.19
CA ARG A 180 -8.63 15.95 20.37
C ARG A 180 -9.52 17.02 20.99
N LEU A 181 -10.15 17.86 20.17
CA LEU A 181 -11.07 18.89 20.65
C LEU A 181 -12.26 18.29 21.43
N ARG A 182 -12.65 17.06 21.08
CA ARG A 182 -13.73 16.31 21.73
C ARG A 182 -13.27 15.44 22.90
N ASN A 183 -11.99 15.48 23.27
CA ASN A 183 -11.37 14.63 24.29
C ASN A 183 -11.55 13.11 24.03
N LEU A 184 -11.66 12.69 22.76
CA LEU A 184 -11.82 11.28 22.38
C LEU A 184 -10.49 10.52 22.28
N VAL A 185 -9.37 11.25 22.35
CA VAL A 185 -8.01 10.71 22.28
C VAL A 185 -7.18 11.35 23.40
N SER A 186 -6.59 10.52 24.26
CA SER A 186 -5.59 10.94 25.24
C SER A 186 -4.21 11.07 24.59
N ASP A 187 -3.38 12.02 25.04
CA ASP A 187 -2.01 12.29 24.55
C ASP A 187 -0.99 11.14 24.76
N THR A 188 -1.46 9.93 25.03
CA THR A 188 -0.61 8.76 25.19
C THR A 188 0.04 8.42 23.84
N PRO A 189 1.39 8.28 23.77
CA PRO A 189 2.05 7.85 22.56
C PRO A 189 1.45 6.51 22.12
N SER A 190 0.99 6.45 20.87
CA SER A 190 0.34 5.29 20.30
C SER A 190 1.28 4.09 20.41
N VAL A 191 0.95 3.17 21.32
CA VAL A 191 1.56 1.85 21.34
C VAL A 191 1.25 1.23 19.98
N ARG A 192 2.28 0.94 19.19
CA ARG A 192 2.13 0.11 18.00
C ARG A 192 1.48 -1.17 18.49
N CYS A 193 0.24 -1.43 18.08
CA CYS A 193 -0.33 -2.75 18.26
C CYS A 193 0.51 -3.64 17.35
N ASP A 194 1.45 -4.39 17.92
CA ASP A 194 2.26 -5.41 17.24
C ASP A 194 1.30 -6.48 16.72
N ARG A 195 0.61 -6.17 15.63
CA ARG A 195 -0.07 -7.15 14.80
C ARG A 195 1.03 -7.88 14.07
N ASP A 196 1.14 -9.20 14.30
CA ASP A 196 2.24 -10.07 13.84
C ASP A 196 2.63 -9.83 12.38
N ARG A 197 3.57 -8.90 12.16
CA ARG A 197 4.09 -8.51 10.84
C ARG A 197 4.52 -9.73 10.04
N GLY A 198 5.21 -10.65 10.71
CA GLY A 198 5.72 -11.89 10.13
C GLY A 198 4.62 -12.89 9.75
N ALA A 199 3.51 -12.95 10.48
CA ALA A 199 2.40 -13.87 10.16
C ALA A 199 1.66 -13.40 8.91
N LEU A 200 1.34 -12.10 8.83
CA LEU A 200 0.66 -11.53 7.68
C LEU A 200 1.54 -11.56 6.42
N TYR A 201 2.83 -11.27 6.57
CA TYR A 201 3.76 -11.35 5.46
C TYR A 201 3.82 -12.76 4.87
N LYS A 202 3.91 -13.79 5.72
CA LYS A 202 3.85 -15.20 5.28
C LYS A 202 2.53 -15.53 4.60
N GLN A 203 1.41 -15.02 5.11
CA GLN A 203 0.10 -15.22 4.52
C GLN A 203 -0.02 -14.59 3.12
N MET A 204 0.56 -13.40 2.92
CA MET A 204 0.55 -12.71 1.62
C MET A 204 1.45 -13.37 0.57
N LEU A 205 2.56 -13.96 1.02
CA LEU A 205 3.40 -14.81 0.17
C LEU A 205 2.63 -16.05 -0.31
N GLY A 206 1.61 -16.51 0.45
CA GLY A 206 0.93 -17.77 0.19
C GLY A 206 1.87 -18.97 0.34
N ASP A 207 1.45 -20.14 -0.13
CA ASP A 207 2.33 -21.32 -0.27
C ASP A 207 3.34 -21.12 -1.44
N ALA A 208 4.03 -19.97 -1.50
CA ALA A 208 5.15 -19.74 -2.40
C ALA A 208 6.36 -20.57 -1.94
N LYS A 209 6.27 -21.87 -2.17
CA LYS A 209 7.39 -22.81 -2.27
C LYS A 209 7.60 -23.20 -3.72
#